data_AF-A0A7K1KTB3-F1
#
_entry.id   AF-A0A7K1KTB3-F1
#
_cell.length_a   1.000
_cell.length_b   1.000
_cell.length_c   1.000
_cell.angle_alpha   90.00
_cell.angle_beta   90.00
_cell.angle_gamma   90.00
#
_symmetry.space_group_name_H-M   'P 1'
#
loop_
_entity.id
_entity.type
_entity.pdbx_description
1 polymer ?
#
loop_
_entity_poly.entity_id
_entity_poly.type
_entity_poly.pdbx_seq_one_letter_code
_entity_poly.pdbx_strand_id
1 'polypeptide(L)'
;MTITPEKPVTAAQPDQINQVGRDPRELIPAPAFALLVEDVRKATHATHDYCQRVVGQHLVFLKAVGEIRRAERQDPSNYVRIVPTPPVDQAWHLSLQRTEVYVPMSYRFAESFIHHRPVMDDDIRSGTALARTIPRLHATGYYVDPEFWEGEAGASCCPPDCNDMDGRGWRSVVDWSGHLPLEAPLTIAI
;
A
#
# COMPACT_ATOMS: atom_id res chain seq x y z
N MET A 1 40.74 24.24 39.80
CA MET A 1 40.78 23.81 38.39
C MET A 1 39.64 22.81 38.23
N THR A 2 38.46 23.31 37.88
CA THR A 2 37.19 22.57 37.94
C THR A 2 36.81 22.20 36.51
N ILE A 3 36.86 20.92 36.19
CA ILE A 3 36.51 20.39 34.88
C ILE A 3 35.00 20.14 34.89
N THR A 4 34.27 20.93 34.10
CA THR A 4 32.85 20.71 33.85
C THR A 4 32.68 19.45 32.99
N PRO A 5 31.77 18.52 33.29
CA PRO A 5 31.54 17.37 32.42
C PRO A 5 30.81 17.84 31.14
N GLU A 6 31.37 17.46 29.99
CA GLU A 6 30.76 17.70 28.68
C GLU A 6 29.44 16.94 28.55
N LYS A 7 28.43 17.63 28.05
CA LYS A 7 27.11 17.09 27.72
C LYS A 7 27.26 16.14 26.53
N PRO A 8 26.67 14.93 26.53
CA PRO A 8 26.81 14.03 25.39
C PRO A 8 26.14 14.65 24.16
N VAL A 9 26.92 14.78 23.09
CA VAL A 9 26.43 15.11 21.75
C VAL A 9 25.63 13.91 21.27
N THR A 10 24.30 14.04 21.27
CA THR A 10 23.42 13.11 20.57
C THR A 10 23.80 13.13 19.09
N ALA A 11 24.31 12.01 18.58
CA ALA A 11 24.51 11.83 17.16
C ALA A 11 23.16 12.00 16.46
N ALA A 12 23.01 13.06 15.66
CA ALA A 12 21.87 13.24 14.80
C ALA A 12 21.83 12.08 13.79
N GLN A 13 20.69 11.39 13.69
CA GLN A 13 20.46 10.41 12.65
C GLN A 13 20.52 11.11 11.28
N PRO A 14 21.40 10.70 10.36
CA PRO A 14 21.43 11.27 9.02
C PRO A 14 20.26 10.68 8.23
N ASP A 15 19.21 11.48 8.02
CA ASP A 15 18.23 11.44 6.90
C ASP A 15 16.90 12.14 7.19
N GLN A 16 16.84 12.98 8.22
CA GLN A 16 15.67 13.81 8.52
C GLN A 16 15.54 15.02 7.58
N ILE A 17 15.66 14.82 6.27
CA ILE A 17 15.40 15.87 5.28
C ILE A 17 13.87 15.93 5.08
N ASN A 18 13.21 16.74 5.93
CA ASN A 18 11.82 17.20 5.81
C ASN A 18 10.82 16.17 5.22
N GLN A 19 10.60 15.07 5.91
CA GLN A 19 9.45 14.22 5.65
C GLN A 19 8.17 14.97 6.06
N VAL A 20 7.46 15.55 5.08
CA VAL A 20 6.14 16.15 5.31
C VAL A 20 5.13 15.02 5.36
N GLY A 21 4.55 14.76 6.53
CA GLY A 21 3.54 13.73 6.75
C GLY A 21 3.87 12.84 7.95
N ARG A 22 2.90 12.05 8.42
CA ARG A 22 3.11 11.05 9.46
C ARG A 22 3.92 9.86 8.95
N ASP A 23 4.58 9.18 9.86
CA ASP A 23 5.35 7.98 9.54
C ASP A 23 4.42 6.82 9.12
N PRO A 24 4.58 6.24 7.90
CA PRO A 24 3.78 5.11 7.45
C PRO A 24 3.83 3.89 8.38
N ARG A 25 4.89 3.74 9.19
CA ARG A 25 5.04 2.64 10.16
C ARG A 25 3.95 2.66 11.24
N GLU A 26 3.32 3.80 11.48
CA GLU A 26 2.22 3.97 12.44
C GLU A 26 0.91 3.35 11.96
N LEU A 27 0.81 2.98 10.67
CA LEU A 27 -0.43 2.44 10.08
C LEU A 27 -0.79 1.06 10.60
N ILE A 28 0.18 0.26 11.06
CA ILE A 28 -0.01 -1.12 11.55
C ILE A 28 0.87 -1.40 12.78
N PRO A 29 0.61 -2.45 13.57
CA PRO A 29 1.48 -2.83 14.68
C PRO A 29 2.91 -3.13 14.24
N ALA A 30 3.90 -2.72 15.04
CA ALA A 30 5.32 -2.90 14.71
C ALA A 30 5.73 -4.35 14.39
N PRO A 31 5.22 -5.40 15.07
CA PRO A 31 5.51 -6.78 14.68
C PRO A 31 5.00 -7.14 13.29
N ALA A 32 3.82 -6.65 12.91
CA ALA A 32 3.26 -6.88 11.57
C ALA A 32 4.10 -6.18 10.51
N PHE A 33 4.55 -4.94 10.77
CA PHE A 33 5.47 -4.22 9.89
C PHE A 33 6.77 -5.00 9.68
N ALA A 34 7.38 -5.49 10.76
CA ALA A 34 8.63 -6.26 10.69
C ALA A 34 8.48 -7.55 9.87
N LEU A 35 7.34 -8.25 9.97
CA LEU A 35 7.07 -9.44 9.16
C LEU A 35 7.03 -9.11 7.65
N LEU A 36 6.33 -8.03 7.27
CA LEU A 36 6.26 -7.60 5.87
C LEU A 36 7.64 -7.19 5.33
N VAL A 37 8.42 -6.45 6.11
CA VAL A 37 9.80 -6.07 5.74
C VAL A 37 10.66 -7.30 5.49
N GLU A 38 10.57 -8.31 6.35
CA GLU A 38 11.34 -9.53 6.19
C GLU A 38 10.94 -10.33 4.93
N ASP A 39 9.67 -10.33 4.55
CA ASP A 39 9.24 -10.95 3.30
C ASP A 39 9.80 -10.26 2.08
N VAL A 40 9.71 -8.93 2.04
CA VAL A 40 10.28 -8.15 0.94
C VAL A 40 11.78 -8.39 0.84
N ARG A 41 12.47 -8.40 1.98
CA ARG A 41 13.91 -8.66 2.05
C ARG A 41 14.27 -10.06 1.53
N LYS A 42 13.51 -11.09 1.90
CA LYS A 42 13.72 -12.46 1.42
C LYS A 42 13.48 -12.59 -0.07
N ALA A 43 12.47 -11.89 -0.60
CA ALA A 43 12.10 -11.96 -2.01
C ALA A 43 13.04 -11.16 -2.92
N THR A 44 13.55 -10.02 -2.44
CA THR A 44 14.31 -9.07 -3.28
C THR A 44 15.81 -9.09 -3.01
N HIS A 45 16.25 -9.60 -1.85
CA HIS A 45 17.63 -9.48 -1.36
C HIS A 45 18.15 -8.04 -1.24
N ALA A 46 17.24 -7.04 -1.22
CA ALA A 46 17.59 -5.64 -1.04
C ALA A 46 18.02 -5.32 0.39
N THR A 47 18.53 -4.11 0.60
CA THR A 47 18.93 -3.64 1.94
C THR A 47 17.72 -3.55 2.87
N HIS A 48 17.97 -3.67 4.17
CA HIS A 48 16.90 -3.56 5.16
C HIS A 48 16.21 -2.20 5.09
N ASP A 49 16.97 -1.11 4.91
CA ASP A 49 16.44 0.25 4.78
C ASP A 49 15.48 0.38 3.58
N TYR A 50 15.91 -0.08 2.40
CA TYR A 50 15.05 -0.11 1.22
C TYR A 50 13.75 -0.88 1.47
N CYS A 51 13.85 -2.06 2.10
CA CYS A 51 12.69 -2.89 2.43
C CYS A 51 11.74 -2.20 3.41
N GLN A 52 12.25 -1.45 4.39
CA GLN A 52 11.41 -0.66 5.30
C GLN A 52 10.68 0.45 4.55
N ARG A 53 11.37 1.18 3.67
CA ARG A 53 10.79 2.29 2.90
C ARG A 53 9.70 1.81 1.94
N VAL A 54 9.95 0.73 1.18
CA VAL A 54 8.95 0.18 0.24
C VAL A 54 7.73 -0.39 0.97
N VAL A 55 7.90 -1.05 2.13
CA VAL A 55 6.75 -1.48 2.95
C VAL A 55 5.98 -0.28 3.46
N GLY A 56 6.66 0.80 3.87
CA GLY A 56 6.02 2.06 4.21
C GLY A 56 5.13 2.58 3.08
N GLN A 57 5.66 2.67 1.86
CA GLN A 57 4.90 3.16 0.70
C GLN A 57 3.74 2.22 0.30
N HIS A 58 3.90 0.91 0.46
CA HIS A 58 2.82 -0.07 0.34
C HIS A 58 1.66 0.20 1.32
N LEU A 59 1.97 0.52 2.57
CA LEU A 59 0.94 0.85 3.56
C LEU A 59 0.20 2.14 3.21
N VAL A 60 0.91 3.17 2.75
CA VAL A 60 0.29 4.42 2.28
C VAL A 60 -0.62 4.15 1.09
N PHE A 61 -0.18 3.34 0.14
CA PHE A 61 -0.99 2.94 -1.02
C PHE A 61 -2.27 2.22 -0.59
N LEU A 62 -2.19 1.20 0.27
CA LEU A 62 -3.38 0.48 0.74
C LEU A 62 -4.30 1.35 1.61
N LYS A 63 -3.74 2.29 2.36
CA LYS A 63 -4.53 3.29 3.10
C LYS A 63 -5.37 4.14 2.14
N ALA A 64 -4.76 4.63 1.05
CA ALA A 64 -5.46 5.39 0.01
C ALA A 64 -6.53 4.54 -0.71
N VAL A 65 -6.21 3.29 -1.04
CA VAL A 65 -7.20 2.33 -1.58
C VAL A 65 -8.37 2.19 -0.62
N GLY A 66 -8.11 2.01 0.67
CA GLY A 66 -9.14 1.87 1.70
C GLY A 66 -10.05 3.10 1.82
N GLU A 67 -9.48 4.31 1.77
CA GLU A 67 -10.27 5.56 1.76
C GLU A 67 -11.17 5.66 0.53
N ILE A 68 -10.66 5.29 -0.65
CA ILE A 68 -11.46 5.25 -1.88
C ILE A 68 -12.58 4.21 -1.79
N ARG A 69 -12.33 3.02 -1.21
CA ARG A 69 -13.38 2.00 -0.99
C ARG A 69 -14.46 2.49 -0.04
N ARG A 70 -14.07 3.17 1.05
CA ARG A 70 -15.02 3.76 2.00
C ARG A 70 -15.90 4.81 1.33
N ALA A 71 -15.29 5.70 0.52
CA ALA A 71 -16.02 6.73 -0.21
C ALA A 71 -16.96 6.15 -1.27
N GLU A 72 -16.52 5.13 -2.02
CA GLU A 72 -17.37 4.42 -3.03
C GLU A 72 -18.61 3.79 -2.39
N ARG A 73 -18.49 3.20 -1.18
CA ARG A 73 -19.65 2.60 -0.50
C ARG A 73 -20.70 3.63 -0.07
N GLN A 74 -20.29 4.89 0.11
CA GLN A 74 -21.22 5.98 0.39
C GLN A 74 -21.84 6.52 -0.90
N ASP A 75 -21.03 6.67 -1.95
CA ASP A 75 -21.47 7.08 -3.29
C ASP A 75 -20.56 6.42 -4.35
N PRO A 76 -21.11 5.56 -5.23
CA PRO A 76 -20.33 4.87 -6.27
C PRO A 76 -19.54 5.79 -7.20
N SER A 77 -19.97 7.04 -7.40
CA SER A 77 -19.26 8.02 -8.23
C SER A 77 -17.92 8.47 -7.64
N ASN A 78 -17.69 8.24 -6.35
CA ASN A 78 -16.41 8.51 -5.69
C ASN A 78 -15.33 7.47 -5.99
N TYR A 79 -15.62 6.42 -6.76
CA TYR A 79 -14.59 5.47 -7.14
C TYR A 79 -13.55 6.12 -8.05
N VAL A 80 -12.29 6.03 -7.62
CA VAL A 80 -11.14 6.35 -8.45
C VAL A 80 -10.18 5.17 -8.46
N ARG A 81 -9.85 4.69 -9.65
CA ARG A 81 -8.81 3.67 -9.83
C ARG A 81 -7.43 4.31 -9.70
N ILE A 82 -6.66 3.82 -8.74
CA ILE A 82 -5.25 4.13 -8.53
C ILE A 82 -4.41 2.87 -8.71
N VAL A 83 -3.14 3.05 -9.07
CA VAL A 83 -2.17 1.96 -9.27
C VAL A 83 -0.91 2.17 -8.43
N PRO A 84 -0.30 1.11 -7.91
CA PRO A 84 1.02 1.20 -7.28
C PRO A 84 2.12 1.36 -8.34
N THR A 85 3.36 1.65 -7.93
CA THR A 85 4.55 1.44 -8.77
C THR A 85 5.06 0.00 -8.62
N PRO A 86 5.91 -0.53 -9.53
CA PRO A 86 6.40 -1.91 -9.45
C PRO A 86 6.94 -2.37 -8.07
N PRO A 87 7.79 -1.60 -7.36
CA PRO A 87 8.28 -2.03 -6.05
C PRO A 87 7.15 -2.08 -4.99
N VAL A 88 6.20 -1.15 -5.07
CA VAL A 88 5.05 -1.08 -4.14
C VAL A 88 4.05 -2.22 -4.43
N ASP A 89 3.87 -2.56 -5.70
CA ASP A 89 3.04 -3.68 -6.14
C ASP A 89 3.62 -5.02 -5.67
N GLN A 90 4.93 -5.21 -5.79
CA GLN A 90 5.63 -6.38 -5.28
C GLN A 90 5.43 -6.55 -3.77
N ALA A 91 5.52 -5.47 -2.99
CA ALA A 91 5.24 -5.50 -1.56
C ALA A 91 3.78 -5.86 -1.27
N TRP A 92 2.82 -5.39 -2.08
CA TRP A 92 1.41 -5.79 -1.96
C TRP A 92 1.21 -7.28 -2.24
N HIS A 93 1.79 -7.80 -3.31
CA HIS A 93 1.76 -9.23 -3.64
C HIS A 93 2.30 -10.12 -2.52
N LEU A 94 3.38 -9.71 -1.86
CA LEU A 94 3.93 -10.43 -0.72
C LEU A 94 3.01 -10.35 0.50
N SER A 95 2.42 -9.18 0.76
CA SER A 95 1.47 -9.03 1.88
C SER A 95 0.25 -9.95 1.74
N LEU A 96 -0.26 -10.18 0.52
CA LEU A 96 -1.39 -11.08 0.25
C LEU A 96 -1.12 -12.52 0.69
N GLN A 97 0.15 -12.95 0.71
CA GLN A 97 0.56 -14.28 1.15
C GLN A 97 0.57 -14.42 2.69
N ARG A 98 0.62 -13.30 3.43
CA ARG A 98 0.47 -13.25 4.89
C ARG A 98 -0.93 -12.82 5.30
N THR A 99 -1.89 -13.72 5.12
CA THR A 99 -3.30 -13.44 5.42
C THR A 99 -3.54 -12.96 6.86
N GLU A 100 -2.78 -13.47 7.84
CA GLU A 100 -2.82 -13.01 9.25
C GLU A 100 -2.49 -11.52 9.44
N VAL A 101 -1.74 -10.92 8.52
CA VAL A 101 -1.44 -9.48 8.50
C VAL A 101 -2.38 -8.75 7.55
N TYR A 102 -2.56 -9.29 6.34
CA TYR A 102 -3.30 -8.63 5.26
C TYR A 102 -4.79 -8.47 5.56
N VAL A 103 -5.40 -9.47 6.18
CA VAL A 103 -6.83 -9.47 6.51
C VAL A 103 -7.13 -8.36 7.54
N PRO A 104 -6.52 -8.32 8.74
CA PRO A 104 -6.73 -7.21 9.69
C PRO A 104 -6.36 -5.84 9.11
N MET A 105 -5.27 -5.74 8.35
CA MET A 105 -4.83 -4.51 7.71
C MET A 105 -5.90 -3.96 6.74
N SER A 106 -6.51 -4.85 5.94
CA SER A 106 -7.60 -4.49 5.04
C SER A 106 -8.79 -3.89 5.80
N TYR A 107 -9.23 -4.53 6.89
CA TYR A 107 -10.34 -4.00 7.71
C TYR A 107 -10.01 -2.67 8.35
N ARG A 108 -8.79 -2.52 8.85
CA ARG A 108 -8.35 -1.27 9.45
C ARG A 108 -8.41 -0.10 8.47
N PHE A 109 -8.05 -0.32 7.20
CA PHE A 109 -8.01 0.76 6.21
C PHE A 109 -9.34 0.99 5.50
N ALA A 110 -10.04 -0.09 5.17
CA ALA A 110 -11.18 -0.06 4.28
C ALA A 110 -12.49 -0.45 4.94
N GLU A 111 -12.51 -0.88 6.21
CA GLU A 111 -13.67 -1.51 6.87
C GLU A 111 -14.23 -2.70 6.06
N SER A 112 -13.39 -3.28 5.20
CA SER A 112 -13.70 -4.38 4.30
C SER A 112 -12.40 -5.05 3.85
N PHE A 113 -12.49 -6.26 3.28
CA PHE A 113 -11.34 -6.84 2.59
C PHE A 113 -10.95 -5.98 1.38
N ILE A 114 -9.65 -5.70 1.21
CA ILE A 114 -9.14 -5.03 0.02
C ILE A 114 -8.80 -6.12 -1.00
N HIS A 115 -9.62 -6.26 -2.03
CA HIS A 115 -9.36 -7.25 -3.08
C HIS A 115 -8.24 -6.77 -4.00
N HIS A 116 -7.21 -7.60 -4.16
CA HIS A 116 -6.27 -7.43 -5.25
C HIS A 116 -6.94 -7.80 -6.57
N ARG A 117 -6.88 -6.90 -7.56
CA ARG A 117 -7.41 -7.15 -8.90
C ARG A 117 -6.32 -6.87 -9.93
N PRO A 118 -5.74 -7.91 -10.53
CA PRO A 118 -4.85 -7.73 -11.65
C PRO A 118 -5.71 -7.31 -12.85
N VAL A 119 -5.62 -6.02 -13.21
CA VAL A 119 -6.24 -5.44 -14.41
C VAL A 119 -5.12 -4.76 -15.18
N MET A 120 -5.06 -5.00 -16.48
CA MET A 120 -4.18 -4.31 -17.41
C MET A 120 -5.01 -3.67 -18.51
N ASP A 121 -5.28 -2.37 -18.38
CA ASP A 121 -5.90 -1.55 -19.43
C ASP A 121 -4.90 -0.54 -20.00
N ASP A 122 -5.25 0.14 -21.09
CA ASP A 122 -4.36 1.09 -21.78
C ASP A 122 -3.92 2.26 -20.88
N ASP A 123 -4.74 2.62 -19.90
CA ASP A 123 -4.47 3.69 -18.94
C ASP A 123 -3.44 3.25 -17.87
N ILE A 124 -3.41 1.97 -17.51
CA ILE A 124 -2.34 1.36 -16.70
C ILE A 124 -1.07 1.18 -17.54
N ARG A 125 -1.20 0.65 -18.76
CA ARG A 125 -0.08 0.36 -19.67
C ARG A 125 0.71 1.62 -20.02
N SER A 126 0.03 2.75 -20.19
CA SER A 126 0.64 4.04 -20.50
C SER A 126 1.26 4.75 -19.28
N GLY A 127 1.04 4.25 -18.06
CA GLY A 127 1.44 4.91 -16.82
C GLY A 127 0.58 6.13 -16.44
N THR A 128 -0.43 6.47 -17.25
CA THR A 128 -1.36 7.59 -16.98
C THR A 128 -2.10 7.40 -15.65
N ALA A 129 -2.38 6.16 -15.27
CA ALA A 129 -3.03 5.83 -14.01
C ALA A 129 -2.23 6.29 -12.77
N LEU A 130 -0.89 6.34 -12.85
CA LEU A 130 -0.03 6.74 -11.74
C LEU A 130 -0.24 8.21 -11.35
N ALA A 131 -0.55 9.08 -12.32
CA ALA A 131 -0.82 10.50 -12.08
C ALA A 131 -2.04 10.70 -11.16
N ARG A 132 -2.99 9.75 -11.16
CA ARG A 132 -4.13 9.76 -10.22
C ARG A 132 -3.78 9.20 -8.84
N THR A 133 -2.75 8.35 -8.75
CA THR A 133 -2.30 7.77 -7.49
C THR A 133 -1.72 8.82 -6.56
N ILE A 134 -0.76 9.63 -7.04
CA ILE A 134 0.03 10.53 -6.20
C ILE A 134 -0.84 11.48 -5.34
N PRO A 135 -1.86 12.20 -5.88
CA PRO A 135 -2.73 13.03 -5.06
C PRO A 135 -3.49 12.26 -3.98
N ARG A 136 -3.82 10.99 -4.23
CA ARG A 136 -4.52 10.12 -3.27
C ARG A 136 -3.59 9.65 -2.16
N LEU A 137 -2.31 9.45 -2.44
CA LEU A 137 -1.31 9.14 -1.41
C LEU A 137 -1.14 10.31 -0.46
N HIS A 138 -0.98 11.53 -0.98
CA HIS A 138 -0.84 12.73 -0.14
C HIS A 138 -2.09 13.01 0.71
N ALA A 139 -3.29 12.72 0.19
CA ALA A 139 -4.54 12.88 0.93
C ALA A 139 -4.62 12.02 2.21
N THR A 140 -3.82 10.96 2.33
CA THR A 140 -3.76 10.13 3.54
C THR A 140 -3.08 10.83 4.74
N GLY A 141 -2.31 11.89 4.47
CA GLY A 141 -1.52 12.62 5.47
C GLY A 141 -0.27 11.88 5.97
N TYR A 142 0.14 10.80 5.30
CA TYR A 142 1.39 10.08 5.56
C TYR A 142 2.49 10.51 4.60
N TYR A 143 3.73 10.26 5.00
CA TYR A 143 4.89 10.55 4.16
C TYR A 143 4.88 9.72 2.87
N VAL A 144 4.91 10.41 1.74
CA VAL A 144 5.02 9.85 0.39
C VAL A 144 6.47 10.01 -0.05
N ASP A 145 7.16 8.89 -0.24
CA ASP A 145 8.58 8.86 -0.57
C ASP A 145 8.77 9.03 -2.07
N PRO A 146 9.25 10.19 -2.57
CA PRO A 146 9.28 10.49 -3.99
C PRO A 146 10.16 9.51 -4.78
N GLU A 147 11.14 8.85 -4.15
CA GLU A 147 11.99 7.84 -4.81
C GLU A 147 11.18 6.66 -5.35
N PHE A 148 10.07 6.30 -4.69
CA PHE A 148 9.21 5.19 -5.10
C PHE A 148 8.07 5.58 -6.05
N TRP A 149 7.87 6.88 -6.31
CA TRP A 149 6.70 7.37 -7.06
C TRP A 149 7.05 8.26 -8.25
N GLU A 150 8.05 9.15 -8.12
CA GLU A 150 8.42 10.09 -9.18
C GLU A 150 9.38 9.47 -10.21
N GLY A 151 10.25 8.55 -9.77
CA GLY A 151 11.22 7.85 -10.64
C GLY A 151 10.61 6.80 -11.57
N GLU A 152 9.37 6.39 -11.31
CA GLU A 152 8.66 5.30 -12.01
C GLU A 152 7.55 5.82 -12.94
N ALA A 153 7.51 7.15 -13.18
CA ALA A 153 6.52 7.77 -14.05
C ALA A 153 6.61 7.22 -15.48
N GLY A 154 5.56 6.52 -15.93
CA GLY A 154 5.48 5.88 -17.25
C GLY A 154 5.81 4.38 -17.26
N ALA A 155 6.23 3.80 -16.13
CA ALA A 155 6.35 2.35 -15.99
C ALA A 155 4.99 1.73 -15.66
N SER A 156 4.62 0.67 -16.40
CA SER A 156 3.50 -0.18 -16.01
C SER A 156 3.84 -0.89 -14.70
N CYS A 157 2.94 -0.85 -13.72
CA CYS A 157 3.11 -1.59 -12.46
C CYS A 157 3.06 -3.11 -12.63
N CYS A 158 2.56 -3.57 -13.77
CA CYS A 158 2.27 -4.95 -14.08
C CYS A 158 3.09 -5.44 -15.29
N PRO A 159 3.52 -6.71 -15.33
CA PRO A 159 4.07 -7.33 -16.54
C PRO A 159 3.06 -7.32 -17.70
N PRO A 160 3.50 -7.41 -18.97
CA PRO A 160 2.61 -7.39 -20.14
C PRO A 160 1.47 -8.42 -20.10
N ASP A 161 1.73 -9.57 -19.47
CA ASP A 161 0.79 -10.70 -19.36
C ASP A 161 -0.06 -10.66 -18.07
N CYS A 162 -0.05 -9.55 -17.33
CA CYS A 162 -0.90 -9.39 -16.16
C CYS A 162 -2.37 -9.30 -16.59
N ASN A 163 -3.10 -10.42 -16.41
CA ASN A 163 -4.54 -10.62 -16.57
C ASN A 163 -5.29 -9.59 -17.45
N ASP A 164 -5.61 -9.99 -18.68
CA ASP A 164 -6.28 -9.18 -19.71
C ASP A 164 -7.79 -9.00 -19.52
N MET A 165 -8.31 -9.28 -18.32
CA MET A 165 -9.74 -9.17 -18.03
C MET A 165 -10.15 -7.70 -18.03
N ASP A 166 -10.56 -7.23 -19.21
CA ASP A 166 -11.07 -5.92 -19.69
C ASP A 166 -11.96 -5.12 -18.71
N GLY A 167 -11.50 -4.86 -17.50
CA GLY A 167 -12.16 -4.01 -16.49
C GLY A 167 -13.58 -4.42 -16.08
N ARG A 168 -14.16 -5.50 -16.62
CA ARG A 168 -15.53 -5.95 -16.30
C ARG A 168 -15.62 -6.20 -14.80
N GLY A 169 -16.56 -5.53 -14.14
CA GLY A 169 -16.70 -5.60 -12.70
C GLY A 169 -16.88 -7.05 -12.25
N TRP A 170 -15.95 -7.62 -11.48
CA TRP A 170 -16.05 -9.01 -11.01
C TRP A 170 -17.40 -9.35 -10.34
N ARG A 171 -18.10 -8.36 -9.76
CA ARG A 171 -19.45 -8.51 -9.21
C ARG A 171 -20.49 -8.96 -10.24
N SER A 172 -20.23 -8.72 -11.53
CA SER A 172 -21.06 -9.20 -12.64
C SER A 172 -20.55 -10.51 -13.26
N VAL A 173 -19.35 -10.97 -12.87
CA VAL A 173 -18.70 -12.16 -13.44
C VAL A 173 -18.77 -13.35 -12.49
N VAL A 174 -18.76 -13.11 -11.17
CA VAL A 174 -18.82 -14.14 -10.14
C VAL A 174 -19.85 -13.74 -9.08
N ASP A 175 -20.97 -14.46 -9.05
CA ASP A 175 -21.98 -14.34 -8.00
C ASP A 175 -21.75 -15.42 -6.93
N TRP A 176 -21.39 -14.99 -5.72
CA TRP A 176 -21.21 -15.87 -4.57
C TRP A 176 -22.49 -16.01 -3.72
N SER A 177 -23.59 -15.40 -4.15
CA SER A 177 -24.88 -15.49 -3.46
C SER A 177 -25.31 -16.95 -3.31
N GLY A 178 -25.76 -17.33 -2.11
CA GLY A 178 -26.16 -18.71 -1.80
C GLY A 178 -25.00 -19.69 -1.56
N HIS A 179 -23.74 -19.31 -1.84
CA HIS A 179 -22.56 -20.12 -1.54
C HIS A 179 -21.87 -19.71 -0.23
N LEU A 180 -22.07 -18.47 0.20
CA LEU A 180 -21.56 -17.96 1.47
C LEU A 180 -22.72 -17.79 2.45
N PRO A 181 -22.52 -18.10 3.75
CA PRO A 181 -23.47 -17.72 4.78
C PRO A 181 -23.85 -16.23 4.65
N LEU A 182 -25.12 -15.88 4.91
CA LEU A 182 -25.58 -14.47 4.86
C LEU A 182 -24.79 -13.55 5.80
N GLU A 183 -24.26 -14.13 6.88
CA GLU A 183 -23.40 -13.47 7.87
C GLU A 183 -21.92 -13.76 7.64
N ALA A 184 -21.57 -14.50 6.57
CA ALA A 184 -20.18 -14.77 6.25
C ALA A 184 -19.50 -13.43 6.03
N PRO A 185 -18.50 -13.12 6.85
CA PRO A 185 -17.75 -11.94 6.61
C PRO A 185 -16.86 -12.24 5.40
N LEU A 186 -17.32 -11.89 4.20
CA LEU A 186 -16.39 -11.32 3.22
C LEU A 186 -15.71 -10.07 3.80
N THR A 187 -16.21 -9.61 4.94
CA THR A 187 -15.66 -8.62 5.85
C THR A 187 -15.42 -9.13 7.30
N ILE A 188 -14.37 -9.93 7.60
CA ILE A 188 -14.02 -10.42 8.95
C ILE A 188 -13.99 -9.28 9.96
N ALA A 189 -14.99 -9.27 10.85
CA ALA A 189 -14.98 -8.48 12.06
C ALA A 189 -14.05 -9.18 13.08
N ILE A 190 -13.02 -8.46 13.53
CA ILE A 190 -12.18 -8.83 14.68
C ILE A 190 -12.67 -8.02 15.87
#